data_AF-A0A352MVW0-F1
#
_entry.id   AF-A0A352MVW0-F1
#
_cell.length_a   1.000
_cell.length_b   1.000
_cell.length_c   1.000
_cell.angle_alpha   90.00
_cell.angle_beta   90.00
_cell.angle_gamma   90.00
#
_symmetry.space_group_name_H-M   'P 1'
#
loop_
_entity.id
_entity.type
_entity.pdbx_description
1 polymer ?
#
loop_
_entity_poly.entity_id
_entity_poly.type
_entity_poly.pdbx_seq_one_letter_code
_entity_poly.pdbx_strand_id
1 'polypeptide(L)' 'MLDERICILRQKLNESIMEGQDYNVTYKLSVELDKLIAEYYKKNIRGRNRKEKTQKRR' A
#
# COMPACT_ATOMS: atom_id res chain seq x y z
N MET A 1 -8.53 -7.35 3.77
CA MET A 1 -7.09 -7.60 3.47
C MET A 1 -6.34 -6.28 3.29
N LEU A 2 -4.99 -6.28 3.35
CA LEU A 2 -4.17 -5.08 3.08
C LEU A 2 -4.47 -4.49 1.69
N ASP A 3 -4.67 -5.36 0.70
CA ASP A 3 -5.06 -5.00 -0.66
C ASP A 3 -6.39 -4.23 -0.74
N GLU A 4 -7.41 -4.66 0.01
CA GLU A 4 -8.71 -3.98 0.04
C GLU A 4 -8.60 -2.59 0.66
N ARG A 5 -7.79 -2.45 1.72
CA ARG A 5 -7.52 -1.14 2.34
C ARG A 5 -6.84 -0.18 1.37
N ILE A 6 -5.87 -0.66 0.58
CA ILE A 6 -5.21 0.13 -0.48
C ILE A 6 -6.25 0.58 -1.51
N CYS A 7 -7.16 -0.30 -1.92
CA CYS A 7 -8.20 0.02 -2.89
C CYS A 7 -9.15 1.12 -2.38
N ILE A 8 -9.63 0.97 -1.14
CA ILE A 8 -10.54 1.96 -0.50
C ILE A 8 -9.85 3.32 -0.33
N LEU A 9 -8.59 3.35 0.13
CA LEU A 9 -7.86 4.60 0.33
C LEU A 9 -7.56 5.31 -0.98
N ARG A 10 -7.25 4.56 -2.04
CA ARG A 10 -7.07 5.12 -3.39
C ARG A 10 -8.37 5.72 -3.92
N GLN A 11 -9.50 5.07 -3.67
CA GLN A 11 -10.80 5.59 -4.09
C GLN A 11 -11.14 6.90 -3.37
N LYS A 12 -10.93 6.97 -2.05
CA LYS A 12 -11.09 8.20 -1.25
C LYS A 12 -10.17 9.34 -1.68
N LEU A 13 -8.92 9.01 -2.03
CA LEU A 13 -7.97 9.99 -2.56
C LEU A 13 -8.48 10.57 -3.89
N ASN A 14 -8.93 9.69 -4.80
CA ASN A 14 -9.52 10.14 -6.07
C ASN A 14 -10.76 11.00 -5.86
N GLU A 15 -11.67 10.59 -4.98
CA GLU A 15 -12.86 11.38 -4.62
C GLU A 15 -12.46 12.75 -4.07
N SER A 16 -11.47 12.81 -3.17
CA SER A 16 -10.98 14.08 -2.61
C SER A 16 -10.40 15.01 -3.68
N ILE A 17 -9.68 14.46 -4.66
CA ILE A 17 -9.15 15.24 -5.79
C ILE A 17 -10.29 15.73 -6.69
N MET A 18 -11.26 14.87 -6.99
CA MET A 18 -12.39 15.20 -7.88
C MET A 18 -13.34 16.22 -7.26
N GLU A 19 -13.56 16.16 -5.94
CA GLU A 19 -14.38 17.13 -5.20
C GLU A 19 -13.65 18.45 -4.93
N GLY A 20 -12.35 18.55 -5.24
CA GLY A 20 -11.56 19.75 -4.97
C GLY A 20 -11.36 19.99 -3.47
N GLN A 21 -11.28 18.93 -2.66
CA GLN A 21 -11.00 19.00 -1.23
C GLN A 21 -9.64 19.69 -0.97
N ASP A 22 -9.49 20.20 0.25
CA ASP A 22 -8.26 20.86 0.69
C ASP A 22 -7.02 20.01 0.41
N TYR A 23 -5.96 20.67 -0.06
CA TYR A 23 -4.67 20.04 -0.35
C TYR A 23 -4.14 19.21 0.83
N ASN A 24 -4.37 19.67 2.06
CA ASN A 24 -3.92 18.97 3.27
C ASN A 24 -4.62 17.61 3.46
N VAL A 25 -5.88 17.48 3.04
CA VAL A 25 -6.64 16.22 3.09
C VAL A 25 -6.09 15.25 2.05
N THR A 26 -5.97 15.72 0.80
CA THR A 26 -5.40 14.95 -0.32
C THR A 26 -3.97 14.48 -0.01
N TYR A 27 -3.14 15.36 0.56
CA TYR A 27 -1.77 15.04 0.95
C TYR A 27 -1.71 13.95 2.03
N LYS A 28 -2.52 14.06 3.09
CA LYS A 28 -2.59 13.02 4.12
C LYS A 28 -3.01 11.67 3.56
N LEU A 29 -4.04 11.65 2.73
CA LEU A 29 -4.53 10.42 2.09
C LEU A 29 -3.45 9.79 1.20
N SER A 30 -2.70 10.60 0.45
CA SER A 30 -1.58 10.11 -0.39
C SER A 30 -0.47 9.48 0.44
N VAL A 31 -0.04 10.14 1.53
CA VAL A 31 1.02 9.61 2.40
C VAL A 31 0.59 8.32 3.09
N GLU A 32 -0.67 8.21 3.47
CA GLU A 32 -1.21 7.01 4.11
C GLU A 32 -1.34 5.84 3.14
N LEU A 33 -1.75 6.11 1.89
CA LEU A 33 -1.77 5.13 0.81
C LEU A 33 -0.37 4.57 0.52
N ASP A 34 0.64 5.44 0.40
CA ASP A 34 2.03 5.03 0.14
C ASP A 34 2.58 4.14 1.25
N LYS A 35 2.27 4.43 2.52
CA LYS A 35 2.67 3.59 3.66
C LYS A 35 2.07 2.19 3.55
N LEU A 36 0.79 2.07 3.22
CA LEU A 36 0.13 0.77 3.07
C LEU A 36 0.71 -0.04 1.91
N ILE A 37 1.04 0.61 0.80
CA ILE A 37 1.70 -0.02 -0.35
C ILE A 37 3.10 -0.51 0.06
N ALA A 38 3.88 0.32 0.77
CA ALA A 38 5.19 -0.07 1.27
C ALA A 38 5.12 -1.29 2.22
N GLU A 39 4.13 -1.31 3.13
CA GLU A 39 3.89 -2.46 4.01
C GLU A 39 3.51 -3.73 3.23
N TYR A 40 2.66 -3.59 2.22
CA TYR A 40 2.27 -4.67 1.34
C TYR A 40 3.48 -5.32 0.64
N TYR A 41 4.32 -4.50 -0.01
CA TYR A 41 5.55 -4.99 -0.64
C TYR A 41 6.51 -5.57 0.39
N LYS A 42 6.70 -4.94 1.55
CA LYS A 42 7.56 -5.46 2.62
C LYS A 42 7.11 -6.84 3.10
N LYS A 43 5.79 -7.06 3.24
CA LYS A 43 5.20 -8.35 3.61
C LYS A 43 5.43 -9.41 2.51
N ASN A 44 5.20 -9.05 1.25
CA ASN A 44 5.37 -9.95 0.11
C ASN A 44 6.84 -10.29 -0.17
N ILE A 45 7.76 -9.33 -0.04
CA ILE A 45 9.20 -9.54 -0.20
C ILE A 45 9.75 -10.44 0.92
N ARG A 46 9.31 -10.25 2.17
CA ARG A 46 9.66 -11.15 3.29
C ARG A 46 9.18 -12.58 3.06
N GLY A 47 8.06 -12.77 2.36
CA GLY A 47 7.56 -14.08 1.95
C GLY A 47 8.46 -14.78 0.92
N ARG A 48 9.02 -14.04 -0.05
CA ARG A 48 9.94 -14.57 -1.08
C ARG A 48 11.27 -15.06 -0.50
N ASN A 49 11.89 -14.26 0.37
CA ASN A 49 13.18 -14.61 0.99
C ASN A 49 13.13 -15.89 1.85
N ARG A 50 11.95 -16.28 2.34
CA ARG A 50 11.78 -17.52 3.10
C ARG A 50 11.76 -18.77 2.21
N LYS A 51 11.39 -18.65 0.93
CA LYS A 51 11.36 -19.76 -0.03
C LYS A 51 12.73 -20.03 -0.67
N GLU A 52 13.52 -18.99 -0.93
CA GLU A 52 14.89 -19.15 -1.49
C GLU A 52 15.86 -19.87 -0.54
N LYS A 53 15.72 -19.69 0.78
CA LYS A 53 16.57 -20.38 1.76
C LYS A 53 16.32 -21.89 1.83
N THR A 54 15.14 -22.37 1.46
CA THR A 54 14.77 -23.79 1.52
C THR A 54 15.26 -24.56 0.30
N GLN A 55 15.38 -23.90 -0.86
CA GLN A 55 15.77 -24.54 -2.13
C GLN A 55 17.30 -24.67 -2.29
N LYS A 56 18.10 -23.84 -1.58
CA LYS A 56 19.57 -23.90 -1.61
C LYS A 56 20.19 -24.95 -0.67
N ARG A 57 19.35 -25.74 0.02
CA ARG A 57 19.76 -26.81 0.96
C ARG A 57 19.45 -28.23 0.46
N ARG A 58 19.03 -28.39 -0.80
CA ARG A 58 18.87 -29.71 -1.45
C ARG A 58 19.91 -29.90 -2.52
#